data_AF-A0ABD7C2I7-F1
#
_entry.id   AF-A0ABD7C2I7-F1
#
_cell.length_a   1.000
_cell.length_b   1.000
_cell.length_c   1.000
_cell.angle_alpha   90.00
_cell.angle_beta   90.00
_cell.angle_gamma   90.00
#
_symmetry.space_group_name_H-M   'P 1'
#
loop_
_entity.id
_entity.type
_entity.pdbx_description
1 polymer ?
#
loop_
_entity_poly.entity_id
_entity_poly.type
_entity_poly.pdbx_seq_one_letter_code
_entity_poly.pdbx_strand_id
1 'polypeptide(L)'
;MSYPADVLIPADVEELAEGTLLYAQEAWWLRCSLNGSLGVVSKVLALTGPRAGQMTMFSNSEVLALNSDYGWEIRVEHPLHFDLESSPLAAVSVGHAGSVGIWGHIYGDESAVYCISPDGTEVASVLIPWDAKVRHPSFKVWVTDKKTKQAIGNSPLFSK
;
A
#
# COMPACT_ATOMS: atom_id res chain seq x y z
N MET A 1 -7.92 -8.74 17.84
CA MET A 1 -8.07 -9.11 16.41
C MET A 1 -7.88 -10.61 16.32
N SER A 2 -8.77 -11.36 15.66
CA SER A 2 -8.57 -12.80 15.44
C SER A 2 -8.28 -13.04 13.96
N TYR A 3 -7.00 -13.10 13.63
CA TYR A 3 -6.53 -13.66 12.37
C TYR A 3 -5.93 -15.05 12.65
N PRO A 4 -5.88 -15.95 11.65
CA PRO A 4 -5.07 -17.16 11.75
C PRO A 4 -3.63 -16.82 12.18
N ALA A 5 -3.02 -17.70 12.99
CA ALA A 5 -1.71 -17.43 13.59
C ALA A 5 -0.57 -17.32 12.57
N ASP A 6 -0.77 -17.88 11.38
CA ASP A 6 0.13 -17.94 10.24
C ASP A 6 -0.08 -16.80 9.23
N VAL A 7 -0.98 -15.83 9.51
CA VAL A 7 -1.21 -14.68 8.62
C VAL A 7 0.05 -13.83 8.42
N LEU A 8 0.87 -13.70 9.46
CA LEU A 8 2.14 -12.98 9.39
C LEU A 8 3.30 -13.93 9.65
N ILE A 9 4.31 -13.87 8.79
CA ILE A 9 5.52 -14.69 8.90
C ILE A 9 6.76 -13.79 8.90
N PRO A 10 7.84 -14.15 9.63
CA PRO A 10 9.12 -13.49 9.47
C PRO A 10 9.64 -13.67 8.04
N ALA A 11 10.20 -12.61 7.45
CA ALA A 11 10.79 -12.64 6.12
C ALA A 11 11.84 -11.54 5.94
N ASP A 12 12.74 -11.73 4.97
CA ASP A 12 13.61 -10.67 4.46
C ASP A 12 12.88 -9.87 3.38
N VAL A 13 12.85 -8.54 3.51
CA VAL A 13 12.20 -7.63 2.55
C VAL A 13 12.70 -7.81 1.12
N GLU A 14 13.97 -8.18 0.94
CA GLU A 14 14.57 -8.34 -0.39
C GLU A 14 14.02 -9.56 -1.13
N GLU A 15 13.54 -10.57 -0.41
CA GLU A 15 12.95 -11.79 -0.96
C GLU A 15 11.44 -11.68 -1.19
N LEU A 16 10.80 -10.64 -0.62
CA LEU A 16 9.36 -10.44 -0.75
C LEU A 16 8.98 -9.97 -2.17
N ALA A 17 7.95 -10.62 -2.70
CA ALA A 17 7.31 -10.21 -3.94
C ALA A 17 6.68 -8.81 -3.79
N GLU A 18 6.56 -8.13 -4.93
CA GLU A 18 5.78 -6.91 -5.03
C GLU A 18 4.32 -7.12 -4.57
N GLY A 19 3.71 -6.11 -3.96
CA GLY A 19 2.34 -6.20 -3.44
C GLY A 19 2.23 -6.83 -2.05
N THR A 20 3.35 -7.32 -1.49
CA THR A 20 3.37 -7.87 -0.14
C THR A 20 3.24 -6.76 0.91
N LEU A 21 2.30 -6.91 1.83
CA LEU A 21 2.23 -6.08 3.03
C LEU A 21 3.25 -6.57 4.05
N LEU A 22 3.93 -5.64 4.71
CA LEU A 22 4.88 -5.94 5.77
C LEU A 22 4.72 -4.98 6.94
N TYR A 23 5.06 -5.44 8.14
CA TYR A 23 5.01 -4.69 9.38
C TYR A 23 6.42 -4.57 9.96
N ALA A 24 6.88 -3.33 10.10
CA ALA A 24 8.20 -3.00 10.62
C ALA A 24 8.17 -1.58 11.19
N GLN A 25 8.98 -1.34 12.24
CA GLN A 25 9.11 -0.01 12.87
C GLN A 25 7.74 0.59 13.25
N GLU A 26 6.87 -0.23 13.85
CA GLU A 26 5.51 0.14 14.28
C GLU A 26 4.58 0.64 13.16
N ALA A 27 4.90 0.37 11.90
CA ALA A 27 4.13 0.80 10.74
C ALA A 27 3.88 -0.35 9.75
N TRP A 28 2.78 -0.22 9.01
CA TRP A 28 2.49 -1.05 7.85
C TRP A 28 3.10 -0.43 6.59
N TRP A 29 3.68 -1.29 5.78
CA TRP A 29 4.33 -0.92 4.53
C TRP A 29 3.86 -1.83 3.40
N LEU A 30 3.91 -1.31 2.18
CA LEU A 30 3.68 -2.05 0.95
C LEU A 30 5.00 -2.23 0.20
N ARG A 31 5.34 -3.47 -0.15
CA ARG A 31 6.40 -3.76 -1.10
C ARG A 31 5.98 -3.29 -2.50
N CYS A 32 6.78 -2.46 -3.13
CA CYS A 32 6.46 -1.87 -4.43
C CYS A 32 7.70 -1.70 -5.29
N SER A 33 7.53 -1.30 -6.55
CA SER A 33 8.62 -0.87 -7.41
C SER A 33 8.27 0.41 -8.16
N LEU A 34 9.33 1.10 -8.60
CA LEU A 34 9.23 2.31 -9.41
C LEU A 34 9.99 2.10 -10.70
N ASN A 35 9.43 2.62 -11.79
CA ASN A 35 10.05 2.59 -13.11
C ASN A 35 11.01 3.78 -13.25
N GLY A 36 12.30 3.52 -13.04
CA GLY A 36 13.36 4.50 -13.26
C GLY A 36 13.91 4.48 -14.69
N SER A 37 14.66 5.52 -15.05
CA SER A 37 15.36 5.61 -16.34
C SER A 37 16.40 4.50 -16.56
N LEU A 38 16.90 3.90 -15.48
CA LEU A 38 17.90 2.83 -15.49
C LEU A 38 17.29 1.44 -15.21
N GLY A 39 15.97 1.34 -15.12
CA GLY A 39 15.24 0.10 -14.83
C GLY A 39 14.34 0.19 -13.61
N VAL A 40 13.83 -0.96 -13.19
CA VAL A 40 12.89 -1.11 -12.07
C VAL A 40 13.64 -1.04 -10.75
N VAL A 41 13.24 -0.10 -9.88
CA VAL A 41 13.84 0.09 -8.56
C VAL A 41 12.83 -0.34 -7.51
N SER A 42 13.20 -1.36 -6.74
CA SER A 42 12.33 -1.84 -5.66
C SER A 42 12.30 -0.84 -4.50
N LYS A 43 11.12 -0.65 -3.89
CA LYS A 43 10.87 0.26 -2.76
C LYS A 43 9.91 -0.38 -1.75
N VAL A 44 9.72 0.31 -0.64
CA VAL A 44 8.59 0.12 0.27
C VAL A 44 7.85 1.44 0.43
N LEU A 45 6.52 1.40 0.49
CA LEU A 45 5.66 2.56 0.73
C LEU A 45 5.02 2.44 2.11
N ALA A 46 5.25 3.40 3.00
CA ALA A 46 4.60 3.43 4.30
C ALA A 46 3.10 3.73 4.17
N LEU A 47 2.26 2.89 4.75
CA LEU A 47 0.80 3.05 4.75
C LEU A 47 0.31 3.70 6.05
N THR A 48 0.96 3.38 7.17
CA THR A 48 0.62 3.90 8.50
C THR A 48 1.85 4.48 9.22
N GLY A 49 1.63 5.05 10.41
CA GLY A 49 2.69 5.63 11.24
C GLY A 49 3.14 7.03 10.80
N PRO A 50 4.17 7.59 11.46
CA PRO A 50 4.63 8.96 11.23
C PRO A 50 5.26 9.18 9.84
N ARG A 51 5.62 8.10 9.15
CA ARG A 51 6.21 8.12 7.81
C ARG A 51 5.20 7.83 6.70
N ALA A 52 3.92 7.71 7.02
CA ALA A 52 2.94 7.28 6.03
C ALA A 52 3.00 8.17 4.77
N GLY A 53 3.00 7.52 3.59
CA GLY A 53 3.14 8.18 2.29
C GLY A 53 4.58 8.24 1.80
N GLN A 54 5.57 7.96 2.65
CA GLN A 54 6.97 7.93 2.26
C GLN A 54 7.33 6.60 1.60
N MET A 55 8.06 6.69 0.49
CA MET A 55 8.68 5.59 -0.21
C MET A 55 10.18 5.58 0.06
N THR A 56 10.70 4.44 0.49
CA THR A 56 12.13 4.27 0.81
C THR A 56 12.63 2.88 0.44
N MET A 57 13.92 2.63 0.63
CA MET A 57 14.50 1.28 0.60
C MET A 57 14.44 0.67 2.00
N PHE A 58 14.11 -0.61 2.09
CA PHE A 58 14.49 -1.45 3.22
C PHE A 58 15.43 -2.51 2.68
N SER A 59 16.69 -2.45 3.09
CA SER A 59 17.70 -3.47 2.80
C SER A 59 18.06 -4.21 4.08
N ASN A 60 18.33 -5.51 3.94
CA ASN A 60 18.77 -6.40 5.04
C ASN A 60 17.94 -6.28 6.33
N SER A 61 16.62 -6.16 6.21
CA SER A 61 15.72 -5.96 7.35
C SER A 61 14.79 -7.16 7.50
N GLU A 62 14.88 -7.84 8.64
CA GLU A 62 13.88 -8.84 9.02
C GLU A 62 12.58 -8.13 9.41
N VAL A 63 11.48 -8.54 8.80
CA VAL A 63 10.15 -7.95 8.99
C VAL A 63 9.11 -9.03 9.19
N LEU A 64 7.92 -8.66 9.67
CA LEU A 64 6.75 -9.52 9.56
C LEU A 64 6.04 -9.23 8.24
N ALA A 65 5.90 -10.23 7.37
CA ALA A 65 5.24 -10.11 6.08
C ALA A 65 3.90 -10.84 6.09
N LEU A 66 2.94 -10.34 5.32
CA LEU A 66 1.71 -11.08 5.02
C LEU A 66 2.08 -12.36 4.27
N ASN A 67 1.69 -13.50 4.85
CA ASN A 67 1.95 -14.80 4.27
C ASN A 67 1.31 -14.90 2.87
N SER A 68 2.07 -15.43 1.92
CA SER A 68 1.68 -15.61 0.52
C SER A 68 0.47 -16.52 0.32
N ASP A 69 -0.01 -17.22 1.32
CA ASP A 69 -1.28 -17.96 1.25
C ASP A 69 -2.51 -17.05 1.34
N TYR A 70 -2.33 -15.80 1.78
CA TYR A 70 -3.40 -14.82 2.00
C TYR A 70 -3.32 -13.65 1.02
N GLY A 71 -4.49 -13.12 0.68
CA GLY A 71 -4.64 -11.88 -0.07
C GLY A 71 -4.92 -10.72 0.88
N TRP A 72 -5.01 -9.52 0.31
CA TRP A 72 -5.51 -8.37 1.03
C TRP A 72 -6.21 -7.41 0.06
N GLU A 73 -7.03 -6.53 0.62
CA GLU A 73 -7.74 -5.51 -0.14
C GLU A 73 -7.88 -4.21 0.66
N ILE A 74 -8.08 -3.12 -0.07
CA ILE A 74 -8.39 -1.81 0.49
C ILE A 74 -9.90 -1.60 0.40
N ARG A 75 -10.50 -1.20 1.51
CA ARG A 75 -11.90 -0.77 1.58
C ARG A 75 -11.97 0.69 1.97
N VAL A 76 -12.71 1.46 1.17
CA VAL A 76 -13.03 2.87 1.43
C VAL A 76 -14.52 2.95 1.75
N GLU A 77 -14.90 3.78 2.72
CA GLU A 77 -16.31 3.93 3.10
C GLU A 77 -17.10 4.64 1.99
N HIS A 78 -18.35 4.21 1.80
CA HIS A 78 -19.29 4.82 0.86
C HIS A 78 -20.39 5.58 1.65
N PRO A 79 -20.77 6.81 1.26
CA PRO A 79 -20.32 7.55 0.07
C PRO A 79 -18.87 8.02 0.18
N LEU A 80 -18.18 8.02 -0.97
CA LEU A 80 -16.85 8.59 -1.07
C LEU A 80 -16.95 10.09 -0.76
N HIS A 81 -16.49 10.49 0.42
CA HIS A 81 -16.42 11.90 0.76
C HIS A 81 -15.35 12.56 -0.11
N PHE A 82 -15.75 13.59 -0.86
CA PHE A 82 -14.86 14.38 -1.69
C PHE A 82 -14.03 15.28 -0.78
N ASP A 83 -12.77 14.92 -0.57
CA ASP A 83 -11.80 15.93 -0.16
C ASP A 83 -11.23 16.55 -1.44
N LEU A 84 -11.80 17.69 -1.83
CA LEU A 84 -11.36 18.48 -2.98
C LEU A 84 -10.14 19.35 -2.65
N GLU A 85 -9.76 19.45 -1.37
CA GLU A 85 -8.75 20.41 -0.92
C GLU A 85 -7.48 19.74 -0.42
N SER A 86 -7.54 18.55 0.18
CA SER A 86 -6.33 17.89 0.62
C SER A 86 -5.67 17.11 -0.53
N SER A 87 -4.36 17.33 -0.69
CA SER A 87 -3.44 16.44 -1.42
C SER A 87 -2.71 15.51 -0.44
N PRO A 88 -3.41 14.77 0.45
CA PRO A 88 -2.75 14.04 1.50
C PRO A 88 -1.96 12.93 0.83
N LEU A 89 -0.69 12.84 1.17
CA LEU A 89 0.12 11.67 0.91
C LEU A 89 -0.35 10.56 1.87
N ALA A 90 -0.09 9.30 1.51
CA ALA A 90 -0.66 8.14 2.17
C ALA A 90 -2.19 8.02 2.02
N ALA A 91 -2.73 8.44 0.89
CA ALA A 91 -4.16 8.38 0.62
C ALA A 91 -4.44 7.47 -0.57
N VAL A 92 -5.69 7.03 -0.71
CA VAL A 92 -6.10 6.14 -1.80
C VAL A 92 -7.05 6.83 -2.77
N SER A 93 -6.90 6.54 -4.05
CA SER A 93 -7.86 6.94 -5.09
C SER A 93 -8.54 5.71 -5.66
N VAL A 94 -9.83 5.85 -5.98
CA VAL A 94 -10.60 4.81 -6.66
C VAL A 94 -10.83 5.24 -8.10
N GLY A 95 -10.18 4.56 -9.04
CA GLY A 95 -10.22 4.79 -10.47
C GLY A 95 -11.36 4.06 -11.18
N HIS A 96 -11.32 4.11 -12.52
CA HIS A 96 -12.31 3.42 -13.34
C HIS A 96 -12.35 1.90 -13.05
N ALA A 97 -13.54 1.31 -13.15
CA ALA A 97 -13.78 -0.11 -12.85
C ALA A 97 -13.37 -0.56 -11.42
N GLY A 98 -13.21 0.38 -10.48
CA GLY A 98 -12.87 0.08 -9.10
C GLY A 98 -11.38 -0.18 -8.86
N SER A 99 -10.50 0.22 -9.80
CA SER A 99 -9.06 0.19 -9.56
C SER A 99 -8.70 1.06 -8.35
N VAL A 100 -7.73 0.62 -7.55
CA VAL A 100 -7.27 1.38 -6.37
C VAL A 100 -5.82 1.77 -6.58
N GLY A 101 -5.51 3.03 -6.28
CA GLY A 101 -4.15 3.56 -6.28
C GLY A 101 -3.83 4.21 -4.94
N ILE A 102 -2.60 4.03 -4.45
CA ILE A 102 -2.10 4.52 -3.17
C ILE A 102 -1.05 5.58 -3.46
N TRP A 103 -1.25 6.78 -2.95
CA TRP A 103 -0.38 7.92 -3.22
C TRP A 103 0.74 8.03 -2.19
N GLY A 104 1.96 8.20 -2.69
CA GLY A 104 3.15 8.42 -1.89
C GLY A 104 4.19 9.30 -2.60
N HIS A 105 5.32 9.51 -1.94
CA HIS A 105 6.44 10.29 -2.46
C HIS A 105 7.77 9.68 -2.03
N ILE A 106 8.87 10.04 -2.71
CA ILE A 106 10.20 9.57 -2.34
C ILE A 106 10.67 10.22 -1.03
N TYR A 107 11.29 9.43 -0.15
CA TYR A 107 11.95 9.97 1.04
C TYR A 107 13.01 11.00 0.64
N GLY A 108 12.89 12.22 1.17
CA GLY A 108 13.77 13.35 0.84
C GLY A 108 13.34 14.16 -0.40
N ASP A 109 12.28 13.75 -1.10
CA ASP A 109 11.70 14.49 -2.23
C ASP A 109 10.15 14.38 -2.23
N GLU A 110 9.50 15.35 -1.58
CA GLU A 110 8.03 15.44 -1.51
C GLU A 110 7.39 15.87 -2.84
N SER A 111 8.17 16.36 -3.80
CA SER A 111 7.67 16.76 -5.12
C SER A 111 7.52 15.57 -6.07
N ALA A 112 8.30 14.51 -5.85
CA ALA A 112 8.25 13.27 -6.62
C ALA A 112 7.13 12.35 -6.12
N VAL A 113 5.90 12.66 -6.54
CA VAL A 113 4.68 11.94 -6.16
C VAL A 113 4.37 10.78 -7.12
N TYR A 114 4.04 9.63 -6.55
CA TYR A 114 3.71 8.39 -7.25
C TYR A 114 2.37 7.81 -6.77
N CYS A 115 1.71 7.09 -7.66
CA CYS A 115 0.53 6.29 -7.37
C CYS A 115 0.88 4.82 -7.58
N ILE A 116 0.70 4.01 -6.53
CA ILE A 116 1.08 2.60 -6.48
C ILE A 116 -0.19 1.77 -6.29
N SER A 117 -0.41 0.75 -7.11
CA SER A 117 -1.54 -0.17 -6.93
C SER A 117 -1.30 -1.14 -5.76
N PRO A 118 -2.35 -1.83 -5.25
CA PRO A 118 -2.19 -2.85 -4.22
C PRO A 118 -1.28 -4.02 -4.57
N ASP A 119 -1.07 -4.31 -5.86
CA ASP A 119 -0.07 -5.30 -6.28
C ASP A 119 1.38 -4.76 -6.22
N GLY A 120 1.53 -3.49 -5.84
CA GLY A 120 2.78 -2.77 -5.66
C GLY A 120 3.41 -2.23 -6.94
N THR A 121 2.74 -2.33 -8.09
CA THR A 121 3.21 -1.73 -9.33
C THR A 121 3.00 -0.20 -9.33
N GLU A 122 3.90 0.53 -9.98
CA GLU A 122 3.70 1.95 -10.27
C GLU A 122 2.66 2.10 -11.39
N VAL A 123 1.61 2.87 -11.12
CA VAL A 123 0.50 3.05 -12.05
C VAL A 123 0.30 4.51 -12.47
N ALA A 124 0.87 5.46 -11.73
CA ALA A 124 1.00 6.85 -12.14
C ALA A 124 2.15 7.56 -11.40
N SER A 125 2.60 8.67 -11.98
CA SER A 125 3.62 9.56 -11.43
C SER A 125 3.34 11.02 -11.82
N VAL A 126 4.21 11.94 -11.44
CA VAL A 126 4.13 13.35 -11.88
C VAL A 126 4.11 13.47 -13.42
N LEU A 127 4.76 12.55 -14.13
CA LEU A 127 4.83 12.56 -15.61
C LEU A 127 3.65 11.82 -16.26
N ILE A 128 3.07 10.85 -15.58
CA ILE A 128 1.98 10.00 -16.09
C ILE A 128 0.80 10.13 -15.14
N PRO A 129 -0.20 10.97 -15.42
CA PRO A 129 -1.29 11.25 -14.49
C PRO A 129 -2.26 10.06 -14.36
N TRP A 130 -2.72 9.82 -13.13
CA TRP A 130 -3.83 8.90 -12.84
C TRP A 130 -5.17 9.52 -13.23
N ASP A 131 -6.15 8.70 -13.63
CA ASP A 131 -7.49 9.14 -14.03
C ASP A 131 -8.32 9.64 -12.83
N ALA A 132 -8.23 8.97 -11.68
CA ALA A 132 -8.89 9.38 -10.44
C ALA A 132 -8.05 10.38 -9.63
N LYS A 133 -8.51 11.63 -9.60
CA LYS A 133 -7.83 12.72 -8.89
C LYS A 133 -8.25 12.87 -7.43
N VAL A 134 -9.38 12.25 -7.04
CA VAL A 134 -9.89 12.33 -5.66
C VAL A 134 -9.10 11.38 -4.77
N ARG A 135 -8.54 11.90 -3.68
CA ARG A 135 -7.76 11.13 -2.70
C ARG A 135 -8.55 10.99 -1.40
N HIS A 136 -8.61 9.78 -0.88
CA HIS A 136 -9.29 9.43 0.36
C HIS A 136 -8.22 9.13 1.43
N PRO A 137 -8.02 10.01 2.43
CA PRO A 137 -7.01 9.81 3.45
C PRO A 137 -7.36 8.66 4.41
N SER A 138 -8.65 8.33 4.52
CA SER A 138 -9.13 7.27 5.39
C SER A 138 -9.50 6.02 4.60
N PHE A 139 -8.93 4.88 5.01
CA PHE A 139 -9.20 3.58 4.40
C PHE A 139 -8.90 2.45 5.38
N LYS A 140 -9.46 1.27 5.10
CA LYS A 140 -9.27 0.06 5.90
C LYS A 140 -8.65 -1.03 5.06
N VAL A 141 -7.65 -1.71 5.58
CA VAL A 141 -7.04 -2.86 4.91
C VAL A 141 -7.52 -4.14 5.55
N TRP A 142 -7.98 -5.09 4.73
CA TRP A 142 -8.51 -6.37 5.17
C TRP A 142 -7.69 -7.50 4.59
N VAL A 143 -7.36 -8.49 5.41
CA VAL A 143 -6.81 -9.76 4.94
C VAL A 143 -7.94 -10.59 4.35
N THR A 144 -7.69 -11.17 3.17
CA THR A 144 -8.63 -12.00 2.43
C THR A 144 -8.08 -13.39 2.20
N ASP A 145 -8.96 -14.37 2.09
CA ASP A 145 -8.60 -15.68 1.58
C ASP A 145 -8.32 -15.57 0.08
N LYS A 146 -7.18 -16.07 -0.40
CA LYS A 146 -6.79 -15.90 -1.80
C LYS A 146 -7.76 -16.54 -2.79
N LYS A 147 -8.43 -17.64 -2.41
CA LYS A 147 -9.29 -18.43 -3.28
C LYS A 147 -10.70 -17.84 -3.35
N THR A 148 -11.28 -17.51 -2.21
CA THR A 148 -12.65 -17.00 -2.10
C THR A 148 -12.74 -15.49 -2.20
N LYS A 149 -11.61 -14.78 -2.03
CA LYS A 149 -11.53 -13.31 -1.92
C LYS A 149 -12.34 -12.72 -0.77
N GLN A 150 -12.83 -13.54 0.16
CA GLN A 150 -13.56 -13.07 1.33
C GLN A 150 -12.61 -12.67 2.45
N ALA A 151 -13.00 -11.68 3.24
CA ALA A 151 -12.26 -11.30 4.43
C ALA A 151 -12.29 -12.43 5.48
N ILE A 152 -11.13 -12.71 6.09
CA ILE A 152 -10.97 -13.82 7.04
C ILE A 152 -10.94 -13.38 8.51
N GLY A 153 -11.09 -12.09 8.78
CA GLY A 153 -11.11 -11.52 10.13
C GLY A 153 -12.39 -10.72 10.38
N ASN A 154 -12.63 -10.40 11.66
CA ASN A 154 -13.82 -9.66 12.10
C ASN A 154 -13.56 -8.13 12.18
N SER A 155 -12.33 -7.72 11.91
CA SER A 155 -11.84 -6.34 11.95
C SER A 155 -10.82 -6.16 10.82
N PRO A 156 -10.52 -4.93 10.39
CA PRO A 156 -9.41 -4.70 9.47
C PRO A 156 -8.06 -5.03 10.12
N LEU A 157 -7.07 -5.30 9.27
CA LEU A 157 -5.67 -5.50 9.66
C LEU A 157 -5.11 -4.21 10.23
N PHE A 158 -5.44 -3.11 9.59
CA PHE A 158 -5.26 -1.76 10.10
C PHE A 158 -6.27 -0.79 9.45
N SER A 159 -6.46 0.33 10.12
CA SER A 159 -7.20 1.48 9.61
C SER A 159 -6.28 2.68 9.54
N LYS A 160 -6.48 3.52 8.54
CA LYS A 160 -5.87 4.84 8.42
C LYS A 160 -6.96 5.90 8.43
#